data_AF-A0A350LJN3-F1
#
_entry.id   AF-A0A350LJN3-F1
#
_cell.length_a   1.000
_cell.length_b   1.000
_cell.length_c   1.000
_cell.angle_alpha   90.00
_cell.angle_beta   90.00
_cell.angle_gamma   90.00
#
_symmetry.space_group_name_H-M   'P 1'
#
loop_
_entity.id
_entity.type
_entity.pdbx_description
1 polymer ?
#
loop_
_entity_poly.entity_id
_entity_poly.type
_entity_poly.pdbx_seq_one_letter_code
_entity_poly.pdbx_strand_id
1 'polypeptide(L)'
;MLDYVIRKKALELFNSGVGYKTVSRELGLPFYTAREWVRRYKRGEIEFFDKDYIVPAYRSYKPSVVKAVLEGYKKGEPIKSLSRQFGMSPQTVKKWVIEAQKRESLPESVEPQSVENNA
;
A
#
# COMPACT_ATOMS: atom_id res chain seq x y z
N MET A 1 -10.99 -3.15 -6.22
CA MET A 1 -9.68 -3.14 -5.53
C MET A 1 -9.31 -4.61 -5.35
N LEU A 2 -8.41 -5.15 -6.16
CA LEU A 2 -8.13 -6.59 -6.18
C LEU A 2 -7.25 -6.95 -5.00
N ASP A 3 -7.69 -7.97 -4.26
CA ASP A 3 -7.06 -8.44 -3.02
C ASP A 3 -5.60 -8.84 -3.25
N TYR A 4 -4.72 -8.50 -2.30
CA TYR A 4 -3.32 -8.88 -2.31
C TYR A 4 -3.13 -10.39 -2.47
N VAL A 5 -3.94 -11.19 -1.78
CA VAL A 5 -3.89 -12.65 -1.82
C VAL A 5 -4.09 -13.16 -3.25
N ILE A 6 -5.00 -12.54 -4.01
CA ILE A 6 -5.29 -12.91 -5.40
C ILE A 6 -4.12 -12.54 -6.31
N ARG A 7 -3.51 -11.37 -6.10
CA ARG A 7 -2.33 -10.95 -6.88
C ARG A 7 -1.12 -11.83 -6.61
N LYS A 8 -0.89 -12.20 -5.36
CA LYS A 8 0.21 -13.10 -5.00
C LYS A 8 0.06 -14.48 -5.64
N LYS A 9 -1.15 -15.07 -5.57
CA LYS A 9 -1.46 -16.33 -6.27
C LYS A 9 -1.27 -16.22 -7.80
N ALA A 10 -1.65 -15.09 -8.39
CA ALA A 10 -1.43 -14.89 -9.82
C ALA A 10 0.06 -14.86 -10.18
N LEU A 11 0.91 -14.27 -9.34
CA LEU A 11 2.37 -14.28 -9.52
C LEU A 11 2.93 -15.71 -9.44
N GLU A 12 2.50 -16.51 -8.46
CA GLU A 12 2.90 -17.91 -8.35
C GLU A 12 2.56 -18.70 -9.63
N LEU A 13 1.35 -18.51 -10.17
CA LEU A 13 0.93 -19.12 -11.43
C LEU A 13 1.75 -18.63 -12.63
N PHE A 14 2.07 -17.34 -12.71
CA PHE A 14 2.92 -16.82 -13.79
C PHE A 14 4.36 -17.36 -13.69
N ASN A 15 4.90 -17.49 -12.48
CA ASN A 15 6.22 -18.09 -12.22
C ASN A 15 6.24 -19.57 -12.63
N SER A 16 5.14 -20.30 -12.48
CA SER A 16 5.00 -21.69 -12.94
C SER A 16 4.70 -21.81 -14.44
N GLY A 17 4.73 -20.71 -15.20
CA GLY A 17 4.54 -20.69 -16.66
C GLY A 17 3.07 -20.70 -17.12
N VAL A 18 2.12 -20.50 -16.21
CA VAL A 18 0.69 -20.55 -16.53
C VAL A 18 0.24 -19.28 -17.25
N GLY A 19 -0.53 -19.45 -18.32
CA GLY A 19 -1.06 -18.34 -19.12
C GLY A 19 -2.27 -17.65 -18.48
N TYR A 20 -2.48 -16.37 -18.83
CA TYR A 20 -3.53 -15.52 -18.25
C TYR A 20 -4.97 -16.03 -18.38
N LYS A 21 -5.30 -16.86 -19.39
CA LYS A 21 -6.63 -17.47 -19.54
C LYS A 21 -6.91 -18.47 -18.42
N THR A 22 -5.90 -19.27 -18.07
CA THR A 22 -5.99 -20.23 -16.97
C THR A 22 -6.02 -19.49 -15.64
N VAL A 23 -5.17 -18.47 -15.45
CA VAL A 23 -5.19 -17.60 -14.26
C VAL A 23 -6.56 -16.93 -14.07
N SER A 24 -7.21 -16.46 -15.14
CA SER A 24 -8.55 -15.88 -15.09
C SER A 24 -9.58 -16.88 -14.55
N ARG A 25 -9.55 -18.12 -15.03
CA ARG A 25 -10.46 -19.19 -14.60
C ARG A 25 -10.19 -19.62 -13.16
N GLU A 26 -8.93 -19.82 -12.79
CA GLU A 26 -8.54 -20.30 -11.45
C GLU A 26 -8.78 -19.27 -10.35
N LEU A 27 -8.58 -17.99 -10.65
CA LEU A 27 -8.74 -16.91 -9.67
C LEU A 27 -10.08 -16.18 -9.79
N GLY A 28 -10.97 -16.60 -10.68
CA GLY A 28 -12.27 -15.95 -10.91
C GLY A 28 -12.15 -14.49 -11.37
N LEU A 29 -11.08 -14.15 -12.08
CA LEU A 29 -10.79 -12.79 -12.53
C LEU A 29 -11.39 -12.52 -13.92
N PRO A 30 -11.80 -11.28 -14.23
CA PRO A 30 -12.12 -10.90 -15.60
C PRO A 30 -10.93 -11.16 -16.54
N PHE A 31 -11.19 -11.69 -17.74
CA PHE A 31 -10.14 -11.98 -18.73
C PHE A 31 -9.23 -10.79 -19.02
N TYR A 32 -9.82 -9.58 -19.10
CA TYR A 32 -9.07 -8.35 -19.34
C TYR A 32 -8.08 -8.06 -18.21
N THR A 33 -8.48 -8.27 -16.95
CA THR A 33 -7.63 -8.11 -15.77
C THR A 33 -6.46 -9.08 -15.80
N ALA A 34 -6.72 -10.38 -16.02
CA ALA A 34 -5.65 -11.38 -16.11
C ALA A 34 -4.69 -11.10 -17.28
N ARG A 35 -5.21 -10.63 -18.42
CA ARG A 35 -4.42 -10.23 -19.59
C ARG A 35 -3.52 -9.04 -19.28
N GLU A 36 -3.99 -8.05 -18.53
CA GLU A 36 -3.14 -6.92 -18.13
C GLU A 36 -2.09 -7.35 -17.10
N TRP A 37 -2.44 -8.24 -16.19
CA TRP A 37 -1.51 -8.77 -15.21
C TRP A 37 -0.35 -9.54 -15.86
N VAL A 38 -0.62 -10.42 -16.83
CA VAL A 38 0.50 -11.11 -17.51
C VAL A 38 1.40 -10.14 -18.27
N ARG A 39 0.88 -9.00 -18.77
CA ARG A 39 1.72 -7.97 -19.39
C ARG A 39 2.64 -7.30 -18.37
N ARG A 40 2.10 -6.94 -17.21
CA ARG A 40 2.88 -6.39 -16.09
C ARG A 40 3.97 -7.35 -15.64
N TYR A 41 3.63 -8.63 -15.50
CA TYR A 41 4.59 -9.70 -15.18
C TYR A 41 5.72 -9.76 -16.23
N LYS A 42 5.37 -9.77 -17.53
CA LYS A 42 6.36 -9.77 -18.62
C LYS A 42 7.20 -8.49 -18.69
N ARG A 43 6.71 -7.36 -18.16
CA ARG A 43 7.47 -6.11 -18.00
C ARG A 43 8.35 -6.09 -16.74
N GLY A 44 8.32 -7.13 -15.92
CA GLY A 44 9.08 -7.20 -14.67
C GLY A 44 8.48 -6.40 -13.51
N GLU A 45 7.20 -6.02 -13.58
CA GLU A 45 6.50 -5.28 -12.50
C GLU A 45 6.10 -6.22 -11.33
N ILE A 46 7.03 -7.03 -10.83
CA ILE A 46 6.76 -8.06 -9.80
C ILE A 46 6.24 -7.45 -8.50
N GLU A 47 6.67 -6.23 -8.17
CA GLU A 47 6.22 -5.47 -7.00
C GLU A 47 4.70 -5.24 -6.97
N PHE A 48 4.05 -5.18 -8.13
CA PHE A 48 2.59 -5.07 -8.21
C PHE A 48 1.89 -6.29 -7.60
N PHE A 49 2.53 -7.46 -7.62
CA PHE A 49 1.93 -8.70 -7.16
C PHE A 49 2.30 -9.08 -5.73
N ASP A 50 3.56 -8.83 -5.36
CA ASP A 50 4.13 -9.31 -4.08
C ASP A 50 4.00 -8.30 -2.93
N LYS A 51 3.65 -7.04 -3.23
CA LYS A 51 3.34 -6.07 -2.17
C LYS A 51 1.90 -6.23 -1.72
N ASP A 52 1.70 -6.39 -0.42
CA ASP A 52 0.40 -6.23 0.19
C ASP A 52 0.03 -4.74 0.15
N TYR A 53 -0.89 -4.38 -0.74
CA TYR A 53 -1.32 -2.98 -0.84
C TYR A 53 -2.35 -2.71 0.26
N ILE A 54 -1.87 -2.48 1.47
CA ILE A 54 -2.31 -1.26 2.15
C ILE A 54 -1.39 -0.16 1.65
N VAL A 55 -1.69 0.36 0.46
CA VAL A 55 -1.11 1.64 0.02
C VAL A 55 -2.24 2.66 0.16
N PRO A 56 -2.32 3.37 1.29
CA PRO A 56 -3.15 4.55 1.33
C PRO A 56 -2.59 5.48 0.25
N ALA A 57 -3.46 6.14 -0.49
CA ALA A 57 -3.19 6.89 -1.72
C ALA A 57 -2.17 8.05 -1.62
N TYR A 58 -1.27 8.06 -0.62
CA TYR A 58 -0.25 9.07 -0.38
C TYR A 58 1.11 8.81 -1.05
N ARG A 59 1.35 7.67 -1.70
CA ARG A 59 2.70 7.25 -2.11
C ARG A 59 3.14 7.67 -3.53
N SER A 60 3.04 8.96 -3.83
CA SER A 60 4.01 9.60 -4.75
C SER A 60 4.95 10.58 -4.03
N TYR A 61 4.83 10.74 -2.70
CA TYR A 61 5.70 11.63 -1.93
C TYR A 61 6.82 10.85 -1.22
N LYS A 62 8.05 11.39 -1.28
CA LYS A 62 9.22 10.82 -0.59
C LYS A 62 8.93 10.75 0.92
N PRO A 63 9.29 9.66 1.63
CA PRO A 63 9.06 9.53 3.08
C PRO A 63 9.63 10.69 3.91
N SER A 64 10.72 11.29 3.46
CA SER A 64 11.33 12.48 4.10
C SER A 64 10.42 13.70 4.09
N VAL A 65 9.66 13.91 3.00
CA VAL A 65 8.72 15.04 2.88
C VAL A 65 7.55 14.87 3.82
N VAL A 66 7.02 13.65 3.91
CA VAL A 66 5.92 13.33 4.84
C VAL A 66 6.36 13.56 6.28
N LYS A 67 7.56 13.11 6.65
CA LYS A 67 8.13 13.30 7.99
C LYS A 67 8.29 14.79 8.33
N ALA A 68 8.86 15.58 7.42
CA ALA A 68 9.06 17.02 7.62
C ALA A 68 7.74 17.78 7.81
N VAL A 69 6.69 17.42 7.04
CA VAL A 69 5.35 18.01 7.18
C VAL A 69 4.73 17.67 8.55
N LEU A 70 4.83 16.41 8.98
CA LEU A 70 4.31 15.99 10.28
C LEU A 70 5.05 16.64 11.45
N GLU A 71 6.37 16.78 11.37
CA GLU A 71 7.17 17.49 12.38
C GLU A 71 6.83 18.97 12.44
N GLY A 72 6.68 19.64 11.29
CA GLY A 72 6.25 21.04 11.24
C GLY A 72 4.86 21.23 11.86
N TYR A 73 3.93 20.31 11.59
CA TYR A 73 2.61 20.32 12.23
C TYR A 73 2.70 20.12 13.75
N LYS A 74 3.51 19.17 14.23
CA LYS A 74 3.75 18.97 15.68
C LYS A 74 4.34 20.20 16.37
N LYS A 75 5.11 21.02 15.64
CA LYS A 75 5.64 22.32 16.11
C LYS A 75 4.59 23.45 16.12
N GLY A 76 3.36 23.18 15.68
CA GLY A 76 2.26 24.15 15.65
C GLY A 76 2.14 24.91 14.33
N GLU A 77 2.86 24.50 13.27
CA GLU A 77 2.74 25.17 11.98
C GLU A 77 1.36 24.94 11.35
N PRO A 78 0.70 26.00 10.83
CA PRO A 78 -0.58 25.86 10.17
C PRO A 78 -0.47 24.99 8.92
N ILE A 79 -1.48 24.13 8.70
CA ILE A 79 -1.62 23.26 7.51
C ILE A 79 -1.45 24.04 6.19
N LYS A 80 -1.97 25.28 6.14
CA LYS A 80 -1.82 26.17 4.97
C LYS A 80 -0.37 26.60 4.72
N SER A 81 0.42 26.78 5.78
CA SER A 81 1.85 27.09 5.69
C SER A 81 2.63 25.91 5.11
N LEU A 82 2.42 24.72 5.70
CA LEU A 82 3.06 23.47 5.26
C LEU A 82 2.68 23.11 3.82
N SER A 83 1.42 23.30 3.44
CA SER A 83 0.95 23.11 2.06
C SER A 83 1.72 23.99 1.07
N ARG A 84 1.93 25.27 1.38
CA ARG A 84 2.68 26.21 0.52
C ARG A 84 4.16 25.86 0.48
N GLN A 85 4.75 25.56 1.63
CA GLN A 85 6.18 25.26 1.79
C GLN A 85 6.58 24.00 1.02
N PHE A 86 5.75 22.97 1.04
CA PHE A 86 6.03 21.69 0.38
C PHE A 86 5.31 21.51 -0.96
N GLY A 87 4.68 22.56 -1.50
CA GLY A 87 4.07 22.56 -2.84
C GLY A 87 2.95 21.53 -3.01
N MET A 88 2.13 21.30 -1.98
CA MET A 88 1.10 20.26 -1.97
C MET A 88 -0.26 20.80 -1.54
N SER A 89 -1.34 20.07 -1.84
CA SER A 89 -2.68 20.51 -1.47
C SER A 89 -2.87 20.54 0.07
N PRO A 90 -3.62 21.52 0.63
CA PRO A 90 -3.95 21.54 2.05
C PRO A 90 -4.71 20.30 2.52
N GLN A 91 -5.49 19.68 1.61
CA GLN A 91 -6.23 18.45 1.88
C GLN A 91 -5.29 17.25 2.07
N THR A 92 -4.20 17.19 1.31
CA THR A 92 -3.15 16.17 1.45
C THR A 92 -2.49 16.26 2.82
N VAL A 93 -2.09 17.48 3.23
CA VAL A 93 -1.50 17.73 4.55
C VAL A 93 -2.47 17.36 5.67
N LYS A 94 -3.73 17.80 5.58
CA LYS A 94 -4.79 17.47 6.55
C LYS A 94 -4.99 15.96 6.69
N LYS A 95 -5.00 15.23 5.58
CA LYS A 95 -5.14 13.77 5.56
C LYS A 95 -3.97 13.08 6.30
N TRP A 96 -2.73 13.51 6.06
CA TRP A 96 -1.57 12.96 6.76
C TRP A 96 -1.60 13.21 8.26
N VAL A 97 -2.03 14.39 8.68
CA VAL A 97 -2.23 14.72 10.10
C VAL A 97 -3.26 13.79 10.74
N ILE A 98 -4.42 13.60 10.10
CA ILE A 98 -5.49 12.71 10.61
C ILE A 98 -4.99 11.27 10.68
N GLU A 99 -4.31 10.78 9.65
CA GLU A 99 -3.74 9.41 9.65
C GLU A 99 -2.65 9.25 10.73
N ALA A 100 -1.81 10.27 10.94
CA ALA A 100 -0.80 10.26 11.99
C ALA A 100 -1.43 10.26 13.39
N GLN A 101 -2.46 11.10 13.62
CA GLN A 101 -3.22 11.12 14.87
C GLN A 101 -3.95 9.80 15.11
N LYS A 102 -4.49 9.17 14.06
CA LYS A 102 -5.11 7.85 14.15
C LYS A 102 -4.09 6.75 14.52
N ARG A 103 -2.86 6.85 14.01
CA ARG A 103 -1.77 5.93 14.37
C ARG A 103 -1.29 6.15 15.80
N GLU A 104 -1.21 7.40 16.25
CA GLU A 104 -0.78 7.78 17.61
C GLU A 104 -1.86 7.47 18.67
N SER A 105 -3.13 7.38 18.28
CA SER A 105 -4.25 6.98 19.14
C SER A 105 -4.57 5.48 19.15
N LEU A 106 -3.91 4.67 18.32
CA LEU A 106 -3.91 3.21 18.44
C LEU A 106 -2.74 2.82 19.34
N PRO A 107 -2.97 2.29 20.55
CA PRO A 107 -1.88 1.92 21.44
C PRO A 107 -1.01 0.83 20.80
N GLU A 108 0.30 1.01 20.93
CA GLU A 108 1.42 0.17 20.51
C GLU A 108 1.44 -1.19 21.25
N SER A 109 0.34 -1.94 21.21
CA SER A 109 0.16 -3.20 21.95
C SER A 109 -0.51 -4.31 21.12
N VAL A 110 0.03 -4.60 19.95
CA VAL A 110 -0.10 -5.94 19.38
C VAL A 110 1.29 -6.49 19.13
N GLU A 111 1.98 -6.82 20.22
CA GLU A 111 2.99 -7.88 20.18
C GLU A 111 2.28 -9.18 19.73
N PRO A 112 2.83 -9.92 18.75
CA PRO A 112 2.30 -11.24 18.44
C PRO A 112 2.54 -12.14 19.66
N GLN A 113 1.47 -12.54 20.32
CA GLN A 113 1.50 -13.63 21.30
C GLN A 113 1.91 -14.90 20.56
N SER A 114 3.20 -15.22 20.61
CA SER A 114 3.71 -16.56 20.36
C SER A 114 3.10 -17.47 21.41
N VAL A 115 2.18 -18.32 20.97
CA VAL A 115 1.61 -19.41 21.74
C VAL A 115 2.73 -20.39 22.09
N GLU A 116 3.27 -20.32 23.31
CA GLU A 116 4.03 -21.42 23.89
C GLU A 116 3.04 -22.43 24.50
N ASN A 117 2.74 -23.46 23.72
CA ASN A 117 2.13 -24.69 24.20
C ASN A 117 3.17 -25.46 25.02
N ASN A 118 2.94 -25.63 26.32
CA ASN A 118 3.62 -26.64 27.13
C ASN A 118 2.57 -27.61 27.70
N ALA A 119 2.65 -28.86 27.25
CA ALA A 119 2.12 -30.04 27.92
C ALA A 119 3.29 -31.01 28.14
#